data_AF-A0A259CF44-F1
#
_entry.id   AF-A0A259CF44-F1
#
_cell.length_a   1.000
_cell.length_b   1.000
_cell.length_c   1.000
_cell.angle_alpha   90.00
_cell.angle_beta   90.00
_cell.angle_gamma   90.00
#
_symmetry.space_group_name_H-M   'P 1'
#
loop_
_entity.id
_entity.type
_entity.pdbx_description
1 polymer ?
#
loop_
_entity_poly.entity_id
_entity_poly.type
_entity_poly.pdbx_seq_one_letter_code
_entity_poly.pdbx_strand_id
1 'polypeptide(L)'
;MGLSVAENIQKDSWVLGPKVKTDQSPAALAAITRDVLDLYYNDYIAKYDSLLGDIDVVPLSNLKQAVEVVNILSGPTSPIVNILNSVDKETALTAPAGPIDTQVLATGATNSVGKDIVSQNVSVRGRMLIAALKAAAKASGQPEPKPPGAYVEERFAWLHQLVLRKDGQASQLDNLMAAMTQVYQDMNKVAFRGSSADPNAVSDSLAALQQAASQIQGPLARWSSQITTGGAGITADGTRASINAAWTANVLPFCQQATAKSYPFTRSAAADMGMADFTKLFGPGGLIDSFMTGNLKDLIDTTKKPWVWKQVNNADLGIPVDVLAKLQAASEIKDAFFANGAAPAVNFQ
;
A
#
# COMPACT_ATOMS: atom_id res chain seq x y z
N MET A 1 10.58 33.95 15.72
CA MET A 1 10.17 34.67 14.50
C MET A 1 8.87 35.46 14.66
N GLY A 2 7.79 34.95 15.26
CA GLY A 2 6.51 35.68 15.36
C GLY A 2 6.55 37.05 16.04
N LEU A 3 7.16 37.16 17.23
CA LEU A 3 7.25 38.44 17.97
C LEU A 3 8.15 39.48 17.28
N SER A 4 9.20 39.06 16.55
CA SER A 4 10.03 40.00 15.78
C SER A 4 9.30 40.52 14.53
N VAL A 5 8.39 39.73 13.96
CA VAL A 5 7.50 40.20 12.88
C VAL A 5 6.52 41.22 13.43
N ALA A 6 5.94 40.99 14.61
CA ALA A 6 5.07 41.96 15.27
C ALA A 6 5.82 43.28 15.60
N GLU A 7 7.06 43.21 16.11
CA GLU A 7 7.93 44.38 16.33
C GLU A 7 8.32 45.11 15.03
N ASN A 8 8.50 44.38 13.92
CA ASN A 8 8.81 44.99 12.62
C ASN A 8 7.58 45.65 11.99
N ILE A 9 6.40 45.02 12.08
CA ILE A 9 5.11 45.63 11.70
C ILE A 9 4.86 46.89 12.54
N GLN A 10 5.24 46.87 13.82
CA GLN A 10 5.17 48.03 14.70
C GLN A 10 6.09 49.17 14.21
N LYS A 11 7.30 48.86 13.72
CA LYS A 11 8.22 49.85 13.15
C LYS A 11 7.76 50.39 11.80
N ASP A 12 7.10 49.58 10.98
CA ASP A 12 6.62 49.97 9.64
C ASP A 12 5.20 50.54 9.63
N SER A 13 4.59 50.73 10.81
CA SER A 13 3.26 51.33 10.99
C SER A 13 3.13 52.73 10.37
N TRP A 14 4.25 53.44 10.18
CA TRP A 14 4.28 54.74 9.49
C TRP A 14 3.86 54.66 8.01
N VAL A 15 3.99 53.50 7.36
CA VAL A 15 3.61 53.26 5.96
C VAL A 15 2.11 52.98 5.82
N LEU A 16 1.45 52.48 6.88
CA LEU A 16 0.05 52.03 6.84
C LEU A 16 -0.99 53.18 7.00
N GLY A 17 -0.53 54.40 7.22
CA GLY A 17 -1.36 55.61 7.30
C GLY A 17 -2.18 55.76 8.60
N PRO A 18 -2.64 56.98 8.92
CA PRO A 18 -3.18 57.35 10.24
C PRO A 18 -4.52 56.67 10.63
N LYS A 19 -5.14 55.90 9.73
CA LYS A 19 -6.38 55.15 10.00
C LYS A 19 -6.14 53.76 10.58
N VAL A 20 -4.91 53.27 10.59
CA VAL A 20 -4.52 52.06 11.30
C VAL A 20 -3.67 52.47 12.51
N LYS A 21 -4.27 53.21 13.45
CA LYS A 21 -3.80 53.16 14.84
C LYS A 21 -4.16 51.76 15.36
N THR A 22 -3.42 50.74 14.93
CA THR A 22 -3.53 49.41 15.49
C THR A 22 -3.42 49.56 16.99
N ASP A 23 -4.40 49.07 17.75
CA ASP A 23 -4.27 48.98 19.19
C ASP A 23 -2.89 48.36 19.49
N GLN A 24 -2.04 49.08 20.20
CA GLN A 24 -0.64 48.67 20.46
C GLN A 24 -0.55 47.92 21.79
N SER A 25 -1.69 47.53 22.34
CA SER A 25 -1.75 46.74 23.56
C SER A 25 -0.97 45.42 23.37
N PRO A 26 -0.37 44.89 24.45
CA PRO A 26 0.22 43.54 24.43
C PRO A 26 -0.75 42.46 23.92
N ALA A 27 -2.06 42.66 24.10
CA ALA A 27 -3.10 41.78 23.59
C ALA A 27 -3.22 41.83 22.05
N ALA A 28 -3.15 43.01 21.45
CA ALA A 28 -3.21 43.16 19.99
C ALA A 28 -1.95 42.62 19.28
N LEU A 29 -0.76 42.84 19.86
CA LEU A 29 0.49 42.23 19.36
C LEU A 29 0.47 40.69 19.46
N ALA A 30 -0.11 40.15 20.55
CA ALA A 30 -0.29 38.71 20.71
C ALA A 30 -1.28 38.15 19.67
N ALA A 31 -2.36 38.88 19.34
CA ALA A 31 -3.31 38.50 18.30
C ALA A 31 -2.66 38.46 16.91
N ILE A 32 -1.90 39.50 16.51
CA ILE A 32 -1.16 39.52 15.24
C ILE A 32 -0.17 38.35 15.16
N THR A 33 0.54 38.09 16.26
CA THR A 33 1.50 36.98 16.31
C THR A 33 0.82 35.64 16.11
N ARG A 34 -0.38 35.44 16.69
CA ARG A 34 -1.20 34.25 16.47
C ARG A 34 -1.61 34.13 15.01
N ASP A 35 -2.16 35.19 14.42
CA ASP A 35 -2.65 35.14 13.03
C ASP A 35 -1.52 34.82 12.04
N VAL A 36 -0.31 35.35 12.26
CA VAL A 36 0.89 35.00 11.46
C VAL A 36 1.30 33.54 11.68
N LEU A 37 1.26 33.05 12.91
CA LEU A 37 1.56 31.65 13.20
C LEU A 37 0.53 30.70 12.58
N ASP A 38 -0.75 31.06 12.55
CA ASP A 38 -1.81 30.27 11.94
C ASP A 38 -1.58 30.14 10.42
N LEU A 39 -1.22 31.23 9.73
CA LEU A 39 -0.82 31.17 8.32
C LEU A 39 0.39 30.26 8.10
N TYR A 40 1.43 30.41 8.93
CA TYR A 40 2.62 29.56 8.87
C TYR A 40 2.27 28.08 9.08
N TYR A 41 1.42 27.75 10.05
CA TYR A 41 1.04 26.36 10.33
C TYR A 41 0.15 25.76 9.26
N ASN A 42 -0.68 26.56 8.59
CA ASN A 42 -1.43 26.10 7.42
C ASN A 42 -0.48 25.70 6.28
N ASP A 43 0.52 26.53 5.98
CA ASP A 43 1.54 26.21 4.97
C ASP A 43 2.39 25.01 5.41
N TYR A 44 2.73 24.92 6.71
CA TYR A 44 3.46 23.80 7.30
C TYR A 44 2.72 22.48 7.06
N ILE A 45 1.43 22.43 7.40
CA ILE A 45 0.57 21.28 7.13
C ILE A 45 0.56 20.92 5.65
N ALA A 46 0.32 21.91 4.78
CA ALA A 46 0.25 21.68 3.34
C ALA A 46 1.54 21.09 2.77
N LYS A 47 2.71 21.49 3.29
CA LYS A 47 4.01 20.93 2.87
C LYS A 47 4.19 19.48 3.27
N TYR A 48 3.86 19.11 4.50
CA TYR A 48 3.96 17.71 4.94
C TYR A 48 2.90 16.81 4.29
N ASP A 49 1.67 17.29 4.12
CA ASP A 49 0.63 16.57 3.40
C ASP A 49 1.02 16.33 1.94
N SER A 50 1.57 17.34 1.26
CA SER A 50 2.06 17.21 -0.11
C SER A 50 3.25 16.24 -0.21
N LEU A 51 4.19 16.31 0.74
CA LEU A 51 5.35 15.41 0.77
C LEU A 51 4.91 13.95 0.93
N LEU A 52 4.04 13.66 1.90
CA LEU A 52 3.51 12.31 2.12
C LEU A 52 2.65 11.84 0.94
N GLY A 53 1.94 12.76 0.29
CA GLY A 53 1.12 12.48 -0.89
C GLY A 53 1.91 12.12 -2.14
N ASP A 54 3.10 12.68 -2.33
CA ASP A 54 3.96 12.53 -3.53
C ASP A 54 4.87 11.28 -3.49
N ILE A 55 5.03 10.66 -2.31
CA ILE A 55 5.86 9.46 -2.16
C ILE A 55 5.10 8.25 -2.68
N ASP A 56 5.70 7.46 -3.58
CA ASP A 56 5.10 6.27 -4.17
C ASP A 56 5.98 5.04 -3.99
N VAL A 57 5.34 3.87 -3.95
CA VAL A 57 6.04 2.59 -4.05
C VAL A 57 6.49 2.37 -5.50
N VAL A 58 7.76 2.02 -5.69
CA VAL A 58 8.31 1.69 -7.00
C VAL A 58 7.52 0.52 -7.63
N PRO A 59 7.18 0.57 -8.93
CA PRO A 59 6.44 -0.51 -9.58
C PRO A 59 7.12 -1.88 -9.45
N LEU A 60 6.34 -2.89 -9.06
CA LEU A 60 6.81 -4.27 -8.92
C LEU A 60 6.67 -4.98 -10.28
N SER A 61 7.76 -5.08 -11.05
CA SER A 61 7.68 -5.55 -12.44
C SER A 61 7.86 -7.05 -12.62
N ASN A 62 8.45 -7.74 -11.64
CA ASN A 62 8.64 -9.19 -11.64
C ASN A 62 8.86 -9.70 -10.21
N LEU A 63 8.76 -11.03 -10.02
CA LEU A 63 8.87 -11.66 -8.70
C LEU A 63 10.18 -11.35 -7.98
N LYS A 64 11.31 -11.41 -8.68
CA LYS A 64 12.64 -11.16 -8.08
C LYS A 64 12.72 -9.72 -7.54
N GLN A 65 12.36 -8.75 -8.37
CA GLN A 65 12.35 -7.34 -7.98
C GLN A 65 11.36 -7.10 -6.84
N ALA A 66 10.19 -7.73 -6.86
CA ALA A 66 9.20 -7.54 -5.82
C ALA A 66 9.64 -8.10 -4.47
N VAL A 67 10.26 -9.28 -4.45
CA VAL A 67 10.86 -9.84 -3.23
C VAL A 67 11.93 -8.87 -2.68
N GLU A 68 12.77 -8.30 -3.54
CA GLU A 68 13.78 -7.31 -3.14
C GLU A 68 13.17 -6.02 -2.57
N VAL A 69 12.20 -5.42 -3.29
CA VAL A 69 11.53 -4.19 -2.86
C VAL A 69 10.79 -4.42 -1.54
N VAL A 70 9.97 -5.48 -1.44
CA VAL A 70 9.22 -5.76 -0.21
C VAL A 70 10.16 -6.06 0.95
N ASN A 71 11.30 -6.75 0.72
CA ASN A 71 12.33 -6.95 1.76
C ASN A 71 12.92 -5.63 2.27
N ILE A 72 13.23 -4.68 1.39
CA ILE A 72 13.73 -3.35 1.78
C ILE A 72 12.66 -2.61 2.57
N LEU A 73 11.41 -2.65 2.08
CA LEU A 73 10.29 -1.98 2.73
C LEU A 73 10.02 -2.60 4.10
N SER A 74 10.05 -3.93 4.26
CA SER A 74 9.74 -4.63 5.52
C SER A 74 10.91 -4.78 6.48
N GLY A 75 12.12 -4.48 6.03
CA GLY A 75 13.34 -4.72 6.79
C GLY A 75 13.53 -3.77 7.97
N PRO A 76 14.55 -4.02 8.82
CA PRO A 76 14.87 -3.17 9.98
C PRO A 76 15.20 -1.72 9.62
N THR A 77 15.70 -1.48 8.40
CA THR A 77 16.01 -0.14 7.87
C THR A 77 14.90 0.39 6.95
N SER A 78 13.65 0.01 7.21
CA SER A 78 12.49 0.38 6.40
C SER A 78 12.39 1.89 6.14
N PRO A 79 12.38 2.32 4.86
CA PRO A 79 12.14 3.72 4.51
C PRO A 79 10.77 4.23 4.99
N ILE A 80 9.74 3.37 4.98
CA ILE A 80 8.39 3.70 5.48
C ILE A 80 8.47 4.09 6.95
N VAL A 81 9.10 3.24 7.78
CA VAL A 81 9.24 3.49 9.22
C VAL A 81 10.05 4.75 9.49
N ASN A 82 11.14 4.95 8.76
CA ASN A 82 12.00 6.12 8.91
C ASN A 82 11.25 7.42 8.57
N ILE A 83 10.57 7.47 7.43
CA ILE A 83 9.83 8.66 6.99
C ILE A 83 8.71 9.00 7.98
N LEU A 84 7.89 8.00 8.36
CA LEU A 84 6.75 8.25 9.24
C LEU A 84 7.17 8.66 10.65
N ASN A 85 8.21 8.04 11.22
CA ASN A 85 8.76 8.45 12.52
C ASN A 85 9.41 9.83 12.48
N SER A 86 10.02 10.21 11.35
CA SER A 86 10.57 11.55 11.18
C SER A 86 9.46 12.59 11.11
N VAL A 87 8.40 12.34 10.32
CA VAL A 87 7.26 13.27 10.24
C VAL A 87 6.54 13.36 11.58
N ASP A 88 6.32 12.24 12.28
CA ASP A 88 5.76 12.21 13.63
C ASP A 88 6.51 13.16 14.59
N LYS A 89 7.85 13.09 14.61
CA LYS A 89 8.67 13.97 15.46
C LYS A 89 8.56 15.45 15.08
N GLU A 90 8.53 15.75 13.78
CA GLU A 90 8.47 17.13 13.28
C GLU A 90 7.05 17.73 13.36
N THR A 91 6.01 16.92 13.53
CA THR A 91 4.62 17.40 13.68
C THR A 91 4.16 17.43 15.14
N ALA A 92 4.90 16.83 16.07
CA ALA A 92 4.67 16.90 17.52
C ALA A 92 5.14 18.23 18.13
N LEU A 93 4.47 19.33 17.76
CA LEU A 93 4.86 20.71 18.09
C LEU A 93 4.46 21.21 19.49
N THR A 94 3.62 20.50 20.23
CA THR A 94 3.07 20.90 21.54
C THR A 94 3.51 20.04 22.71
N ALA A 95 4.20 18.92 22.46
CA ALA A 95 4.70 18.03 23.50
C ALA A 95 5.51 18.80 24.58
N PRO A 96 5.10 18.75 25.86
CA PRO A 96 5.93 19.25 26.96
C PRO A 96 7.23 18.45 26.99
N ALA A 97 8.37 19.13 27.16
CA ALA A 97 9.59 18.45 27.57
C ALA A 97 9.28 17.62 28.84
N GLY A 98 9.84 16.41 28.93
CA GLY A 98 9.62 15.45 30.02
C GLY A 98 9.83 16.04 31.43
N PRO A 99 9.57 15.26 32.49
CA PRO A 99 9.46 15.76 33.85
C PRO A 99 10.62 16.68 34.23
N ILE A 100 10.33 17.93 34.56
CA ILE A 100 11.29 18.81 35.20
C ILE A 100 11.46 18.27 36.62
N ASP A 101 12.67 17.83 36.95
CA ASP A 101 13.04 17.50 38.31
C ASP A 101 12.98 18.78 39.17
N THR A 102 11.84 18.97 39.83
CA THR A 102 11.57 20.12 40.70
C THR A 102 12.43 20.15 41.96
N GLN A 103 13.26 19.12 42.21
CA GLN A 103 14.17 19.11 43.36
C GLN A 103 15.35 20.09 43.21
N VAL A 104 15.63 20.58 41.99
CA VAL A 104 16.67 21.60 41.74
C VAL A 104 16.17 23.04 42.01
N LEU A 105 14.86 23.23 42.19
CA LEU A 105 14.25 24.54 42.49
C LEU A 105 14.13 24.83 44.00
N ALA A 106 14.34 23.83 44.86
CA ALA A 106 14.17 23.97 46.31
C ALA A 106 15.43 24.42 47.06
N THR A 107 16.62 24.30 46.45
CA THR A 107 17.87 24.83 47.02
C THR A 107 18.15 26.20 46.42
N GLY A 108 17.71 27.23 47.13
CA GLY A 108 18.01 28.63 46.82
C GLY A 108 19.52 28.86 46.71
N ALA A 109 20.03 28.83 45.48
CA ALA A 109 21.37 29.27 45.14
C ALA A 109 21.24 30.31 44.02
N THR A 110 21.25 31.56 44.44
CA THR A 110 21.60 32.71 43.63
C THR A 110 23.02 32.48 43.08
N ASN A 111 23.13 31.89 41.90
CA ASN A 111 24.29 32.05 41.01
C ASN A 111 23.86 31.69 39.59
N SER A 112 23.76 32.73 38.78
CA SER A 112 23.74 32.69 37.33
C SER A 112 24.93 31.89 36.79
N VAL A 113 24.66 30.69 36.25
CA VAL A 113 25.33 29.98 35.14
C VAL A 113 24.82 28.55 35.24
N GLY A 114 23.88 28.17 34.38
CA GLY A 114 23.21 26.85 34.44
C GLY A 114 21.73 26.82 34.02
N LYS A 115 21.25 27.82 33.25
CA LYS A 115 19.89 27.85 32.68
C LYS A 115 19.84 27.42 31.20
N ASP A 116 20.82 26.65 30.74
CA ASP A 116 20.98 26.34 29.30
C ASP A 116 20.64 24.90 28.88
N ILE A 117 20.06 24.09 29.76
CA ILE A 117 19.58 22.77 29.34
C ILE A 117 18.23 22.56 29.99
N VAL A 118 17.14 22.88 29.29
CA VAL A 118 15.79 22.24 29.32
C VAL A 118 14.85 23.21 28.58
N SER A 119 14.88 23.22 27.24
CA SER A 119 13.97 24.05 26.41
C SER A 119 14.01 23.66 24.92
N GLN A 120 13.96 22.38 24.56
CA GLN A 120 14.30 22.05 23.17
C GLN A 120 13.32 22.53 22.09
N ASN A 121 12.04 22.84 22.33
CA ASN A 121 11.15 23.24 21.22
C ASN A 121 10.39 24.58 21.35
N VAL A 122 10.51 25.32 22.47
CA VAL A 122 9.86 26.65 22.58
C VAL A 122 10.81 27.69 23.19
N SER A 123 11.21 28.65 22.36
CA SER A 123 12.03 29.80 22.76
C SER A 123 11.42 30.53 23.97
N VAL A 124 12.25 31.15 24.80
CA VAL A 124 11.81 31.95 25.98
C VAL A 124 10.75 33.00 25.58
N ARG A 125 10.89 33.57 24.37
CA ARG A 125 9.92 34.50 23.78
C ARG A 125 8.58 33.83 23.42
N GLY A 126 8.59 32.59 22.94
CA GLY A 126 7.38 31.81 22.69
C GLY A 126 6.59 31.50 23.97
N ARG A 127 7.28 31.23 25.09
CA ARG A 127 6.64 31.07 26.40
C ARG A 127 6.00 32.36 26.91
N MET A 128 6.63 33.51 26.68
CA MET A 128 6.04 34.82 27.00
C MET A 128 4.80 35.12 26.16
N LEU A 129 4.79 34.77 24.86
CA LEU A 129 3.62 34.88 24.01
C LEU A 129 2.46 34.03 24.53
N ILE A 130 2.71 32.75 24.85
CA ILE A 130 1.70 31.84 25.38
C ILE A 130 1.12 32.39 26.70
N ALA A 131 1.98 32.85 27.62
CA ALA A 131 1.53 33.44 28.88
C ALA A 131 0.69 34.70 28.66
N ALA A 132 1.08 35.57 27.72
CA ALA A 132 0.32 36.77 27.37
C ALA A 132 -1.05 36.44 26.76
N LEU A 133 -1.11 35.44 25.87
CA LEU A 133 -2.37 34.95 25.28
C LEU A 133 -3.32 34.36 26.33
N LYS A 134 -2.81 33.53 27.25
CA LYS A 134 -3.60 32.98 28.36
C LYS A 134 -4.14 34.09 29.28
N ALA A 135 -3.31 35.08 29.60
CA ALA A 135 -3.72 36.22 30.43
C ALA A 135 -4.79 37.08 29.75
N ALA A 136 -4.66 37.32 28.44
CA ALA A 136 -5.64 38.07 27.65
C ALA A 136 -6.99 37.34 27.53
N ALA A 137 -6.98 36.01 27.33
CA ALA A 137 -8.19 35.18 27.30
C ALA A 137 -8.93 35.22 28.65
N LYS A 138 -8.19 35.11 29.76
CA LYS A 138 -8.75 35.22 31.12
C LYS A 138 -9.36 36.59 31.40
N ALA A 139 -8.73 37.67 30.91
CA ALA A 139 -9.24 39.03 31.07
C ALA A 139 -10.50 39.32 30.24
N SER A 140 -10.72 38.59 29.14
CA SER A 140 -11.85 38.76 28.21
C SER A 140 -12.97 37.74 28.37
N GLY A 141 -12.83 36.78 29.30
CA GLY A 141 -13.81 35.70 29.53
C GLY A 141 -13.85 34.67 28.40
N GLN A 142 -12.86 34.65 27.51
CA GLN A 142 -12.76 33.68 26.41
C GLN A 142 -12.06 32.39 26.85
N PRO A 143 -12.32 31.25 26.17
CA PRO A 143 -11.59 30.02 26.38
C PRO A 143 -10.09 30.22 26.19
N GLU A 144 -9.31 29.45 26.94
CA GLU A 144 -7.85 29.47 26.79
C GLU A 144 -7.46 29.07 25.35
N PRO A 145 -6.65 29.87 24.65
CA PRO A 145 -6.26 29.57 23.28
C PRO A 145 -5.38 28.32 23.25
N LYS A 146 -5.60 27.48 22.24
CA LYS A 146 -4.73 26.31 21.98
C LYS A 146 -3.27 26.76 21.85
N PRO A 147 -2.30 25.96 22.33
CA PRO A 147 -0.89 26.31 22.17
C PRO A 147 -0.51 26.39 20.68
N PRO A 148 0.46 27.26 20.31
CA PRO A 148 1.01 27.28 18.95
C PRO A 148 1.43 25.87 18.50
N GLY A 149 1.06 25.47 17.29
CA GLY A 149 1.34 24.14 16.75
C GLY A 149 0.31 23.07 17.07
N ALA A 150 -0.66 23.33 17.96
CA ALA A 150 -1.72 22.36 18.29
C ALA A 150 -2.56 21.97 17.07
N TYR A 151 -2.76 22.89 16.14
CA TYR A 151 -3.49 22.61 14.90
C TYR A 151 -2.70 21.64 13.98
N VAL A 152 -1.37 21.73 13.98
CA VAL A 152 -0.51 20.79 13.26
C VAL A 152 -0.62 19.40 13.89
N GLU A 153 -0.47 19.29 15.21
CA GLU A 153 -0.63 18.01 15.90
C GLU A 153 -2.02 17.39 15.71
N GLU A 154 -3.08 18.20 15.74
CA GLU A 154 -4.45 17.74 15.50
C GLU A 154 -4.61 17.18 14.07
N ARG A 155 -4.02 17.85 13.07
CA ARG A 155 -4.00 17.37 11.68
C ARG A 155 -3.26 16.06 11.50
N PHE A 156 -2.17 15.85 12.25
CA PHE A 156 -1.31 14.65 12.22
C PHE A 156 -1.61 13.67 13.37
N ALA A 157 -2.71 13.83 14.08
CA ALA A 157 -3.09 12.95 15.20
C ALA A 157 -3.15 11.47 14.79
N TRP A 158 -3.55 11.19 13.55
CA TRP A 158 -3.54 9.85 12.97
C TRP A 158 -2.14 9.24 12.91
N LEU A 159 -1.12 10.04 12.59
CA LEU A 159 0.27 9.61 12.48
C LEU A 159 0.87 9.36 13.86
N HIS A 160 0.62 10.27 14.80
CA HIS A 160 1.00 10.11 16.19
C HIS A 160 0.42 8.81 16.77
N GLN A 161 -0.87 8.55 16.52
CA GLN A 161 -1.52 7.32 16.97
C GLN A 161 -1.03 6.06 16.24
N LEU A 162 -0.59 6.19 15.00
CA LEU A 162 -0.05 5.10 14.19
C LEU A 162 1.28 4.58 14.75
N VAL A 163 2.19 5.48 15.14
CA VAL A 163 3.54 5.13 15.64
C VAL A 163 3.59 4.89 17.15
N LEU A 164 2.56 5.33 17.88
CA LEU A 164 2.51 5.22 19.33
C LEU A 164 2.57 3.76 19.80
N ARG A 165 3.56 3.47 20.65
CA ARG A 165 3.66 2.22 21.41
C ARG A 165 3.13 2.46 22.83
N LYS A 166 2.09 1.74 23.23
CA LYS A 166 1.51 1.83 24.59
C LYS A 166 1.99 0.66 25.42
N ASP A 167 2.52 0.91 26.62
CA ASP A 167 2.88 -0.11 27.61
C ASP A 167 3.75 -1.27 27.06
N GLY A 168 4.67 -0.95 26.14
CA GLY A 168 5.55 -1.93 25.50
C GLY A 168 4.89 -2.78 24.39
N GLN A 169 3.63 -2.52 24.05
CA GLN A 169 2.95 -3.17 22.93
C GLN A 169 3.38 -2.60 21.57
N ALA A 170 3.28 -3.45 20.54
CA ALA A 170 3.50 -3.07 19.16
C ALA A 170 2.54 -1.95 18.74
N SER A 171 3.06 -0.96 18.02
CA SER A 171 2.25 0.11 17.42
C SER A 171 1.44 -0.41 16.23
N GLN A 172 0.50 0.40 15.72
CA GLN A 172 -0.21 0.06 14.49
C GLN A 172 0.75 0.00 13.29
N LEU A 173 1.79 0.85 13.28
CA LEU A 173 2.86 0.78 12.31
C LEU A 173 3.61 -0.56 12.41
N ASP A 174 4.00 -0.98 13.60
CA ASP A 174 4.71 -2.26 13.81
C ASP A 174 3.86 -3.44 13.29
N ASN A 175 2.55 -3.43 13.52
CA ASN A 175 1.63 -4.45 13.01
C ASN A 175 1.53 -4.45 11.48
N LEU A 176 1.51 -3.27 10.85
CA LEU A 176 1.55 -3.15 9.39
C LEU A 176 2.88 -3.68 8.83
N MET A 177 4.00 -3.37 9.48
CA MET A 177 5.32 -3.88 9.09
C MET A 177 5.41 -5.40 9.24
N ALA A 178 4.74 -5.98 10.25
CA ALA A 178 4.63 -7.43 10.40
C ALA A 178 3.84 -8.07 9.24
N ALA A 179 2.71 -7.46 8.84
CA ALA A 179 1.95 -7.93 7.68
C ALA A 179 2.78 -7.85 6.38
N MET A 180 3.55 -6.77 6.18
CA MET A 180 4.43 -6.63 5.02
C MET A 180 5.60 -7.63 5.05
N THR A 181 6.11 -7.96 6.24
CA THR A 181 7.10 -9.01 6.44
C THR A 181 6.54 -10.39 6.04
N GLN A 182 5.27 -10.65 6.35
CA GLN A 182 4.60 -11.89 5.94
C GLN A 182 4.49 -11.99 4.40
N VAL A 183 4.10 -10.89 3.74
CA VAL A 183 4.10 -10.80 2.27
C VAL A 183 5.47 -11.15 1.70
N TYR A 184 6.54 -10.54 2.22
CA TYR A 184 7.91 -10.87 1.81
C TYR A 184 8.22 -12.36 1.95
N GLN A 185 7.91 -12.96 3.11
CA GLN A 185 8.19 -14.37 3.36
C GLN A 185 7.46 -15.29 2.39
N ASP A 186 6.19 -15.01 2.08
CA ASP A 186 5.40 -15.84 1.18
C ASP A 186 5.82 -15.66 -0.28
N MET A 187 6.14 -14.43 -0.71
CA MET A 187 6.73 -14.20 -2.04
C MET A 187 8.10 -14.89 -2.18
N ASN A 188 8.92 -14.87 -1.14
CA ASN A 188 10.22 -15.53 -1.15
C ASN A 188 10.09 -17.06 -1.19
N LYS A 189 9.10 -17.64 -0.49
CA LYS A 189 8.79 -19.08 -0.61
C LYS A 189 8.38 -19.44 -2.02
N VAL A 190 7.51 -18.66 -2.67
CA VAL A 190 7.10 -18.89 -4.07
C VAL A 190 8.30 -18.77 -5.01
N ALA A 191 9.15 -17.77 -4.82
CA ALA A 191 10.36 -17.57 -5.62
C ALA A 191 11.33 -18.75 -5.53
N PHE A 192 11.44 -19.39 -4.36
CA PHE A 192 12.37 -20.50 -4.15
C PHE A 192 11.76 -21.88 -4.47
N ARG A 193 10.49 -22.10 -4.11
CA ARG A 193 9.81 -23.40 -4.21
C ARG A 193 9.01 -23.58 -5.49
N GLY A 194 8.79 -22.52 -6.25
CA GLY A 194 8.04 -22.54 -7.50
C GLY A 194 6.66 -23.21 -7.32
N SER A 195 6.41 -24.25 -8.13
CA SER A 195 5.14 -24.99 -8.14
C SER A 195 4.82 -25.79 -6.87
N SER A 196 5.77 -25.93 -5.94
CA SER A 196 5.55 -26.58 -4.64
C SER A 196 5.17 -25.60 -3.51
N ALA A 197 5.13 -24.30 -3.80
CA ALA A 197 4.59 -23.31 -2.88
C ALA A 197 3.06 -23.35 -2.87
N ASP A 198 2.47 -23.00 -1.73
CA ASP A 198 1.03 -22.79 -1.62
C ASP A 198 0.62 -21.59 -2.51
N PRO A 199 -0.23 -21.80 -3.53
CA PRO A 199 -0.62 -20.74 -4.46
C PRO A 199 -1.41 -19.61 -3.78
N ASN A 200 -2.02 -19.85 -2.61
CA ASN A 200 -2.85 -18.86 -1.91
C ASN A 200 -2.09 -18.06 -0.84
N ALA A 201 -0.89 -18.50 -0.44
CA ALA A 201 -0.17 -17.85 0.66
C ALA A 201 0.19 -16.37 0.35
N VAL A 202 0.58 -16.07 -0.89
CA VAL A 202 0.88 -14.68 -1.30
C VAL A 202 -0.41 -13.85 -1.35
N SER A 203 -1.52 -14.41 -1.82
CA SER A 203 -2.78 -13.66 -1.87
C SER A 203 -3.34 -13.36 -0.50
N ASP A 204 -3.26 -14.32 0.42
CA ASP A 204 -3.78 -14.17 1.78
C ASP A 204 -2.95 -13.13 2.55
N SER A 205 -1.63 -13.16 2.41
CA SER A 205 -0.74 -12.16 3.03
C SER A 205 -0.94 -10.76 2.43
N LEU A 206 -1.13 -10.64 1.11
CA LEU A 206 -1.46 -9.37 0.46
C LEU A 206 -2.82 -8.82 0.91
N ALA A 207 -3.83 -9.68 1.06
CA ALA A 207 -5.14 -9.31 1.57
C ALA A 207 -5.07 -8.82 3.03
N ALA A 208 -4.30 -9.51 3.88
CA ALA A 208 -4.05 -9.08 5.25
C ALA A 208 -3.33 -7.73 5.33
N LEU A 209 -2.32 -7.49 4.47
CA LEU A 209 -1.64 -6.20 4.36
C LEU A 209 -2.60 -5.08 3.93
N GLN A 210 -3.48 -5.34 2.96
CA GLN A 210 -4.47 -4.38 2.51
C GLN A 210 -5.51 -4.07 3.59
N GLN A 211 -5.97 -5.09 4.31
CA GLN A 211 -6.90 -4.92 5.42
C GLN A 211 -6.27 -4.07 6.54
N ALA A 212 -5.04 -4.37 6.95
CA ALA A 212 -4.32 -3.60 7.96
C ALA A 212 -4.14 -2.13 7.55
N ALA A 213 -3.79 -1.88 6.29
CA ALA A 213 -3.60 -0.53 5.76
C ALA A 213 -4.91 0.26 5.59
N SER A 214 -6.02 -0.42 5.28
CA SER A 214 -7.32 0.24 5.04
C SER A 214 -7.89 0.99 6.24
N GLN A 215 -7.45 0.63 7.45
CA GLN A 215 -7.89 1.23 8.70
C GLN A 215 -7.06 2.48 9.08
N ILE A 216 -6.00 2.77 8.33
CA ILE A 216 -5.04 3.83 8.63
C ILE A 216 -5.27 5.01 7.69
N GLN A 217 -5.39 6.22 8.25
CA GLN A 217 -5.48 7.45 7.46
C GLN A 217 -4.13 7.79 6.80
N GLY A 218 -4.16 8.59 5.74
CA GLY A 218 -2.94 9.02 5.05
C GLY A 218 -2.49 8.08 3.91
N PRO A 219 -1.20 8.03 3.58
CA PRO A 219 -0.73 7.41 2.34
C PRO A 219 -0.65 5.87 2.38
N LEU A 220 -0.79 5.24 3.55
CA LEU A 220 -0.54 3.80 3.71
C LEU A 220 -1.52 2.92 2.95
N ALA A 221 -2.79 3.31 2.88
CA ALA A 221 -3.78 2.59 2.07
C ALA A 221 -3.36 2.56 0.59
N ARG A 222 -2.83 3.69 0.09
CA ARG A 222 -2.34 3.81 -1.29
C ARG A 222 -1.07 3.00 -1.51
N TRP A 223 -0.08 3.11 -0.63
CA TRP A 223 1.17 2.32 -0.73
C TRP A 223 0.91 0.82 -0.65
N SER A 224 0.04 0.38 0.26
CA SER A 224 -0.40 -1.01 0.37
C SER A 224 -1.10 -1.47 -0.90
N SER A 225 -1.99 -0.65 -1.47
CA SER A 225 -2.64 -0.95 -2.76
C SER A 225 -1.64 -1.06 -3.93
N GLN A 226 -0.59 -0.23 -3.97
CA GLN A 226 0.48 -0.33 -4.96
C GLN A 226 1.25 -1.66 -4.85
N ILE A 227 1.55 -2.09 -3.61
CA ILE A 227 2.20 -3.39 -3.34
C ILE A 227 1.27 -4.54 -3.73
N THR A 228 0.01 -4.52 -3.31
CA THR A 228 -0.97 -5.57 -3.60
C THR A 228 -1.23 -5.72 -5.10
N THR A 229 -1.37 -4.62 -5.82
CA THR A 229 -1.57 -4.64 -7.29
C THR A 229 -0.35 -5.23 -8.00
N GLY A 230 0.86 -4.80 -7.61
CA GLY A 230 2.09 -5.36 -8.17
C GLY A 230 2.29 -6.83 -7.83
N GLY A 231 2.00 -7.23 -6.59
CA GLY A 231 2.09 -8.62 -6.14
C GLY A 231 1.09 -9.54 -6.85
N ALA A 232 -0.14 -9.09 -7.06
CA ALA A 232 -1.17 -9.85 -7.78
C ALA A 232 -0.77 -10.10 -9.24
N GLY A 233 -0.22 -9.09 -9.94
CA GLY A 233 0.29 -9.23 -11.30
C GLY A 233 1.40 -10.27 -11.41
N ILE A 234 2.30 -10.31 -10.43
CA ILE A 234 3.39 -11.29 -10.38
C ILE A 234 2.87 -12.71 -10.17
N THR A 235 1.89 -12.90 -9.29
CA THR A 235 1.27 -14.20 -9.09
C THR A 235 0.59 -14.66 -10.38
N ALA A 236 -0.15 -13.77 -11.06
CA ALA A 236 -0.78 -14.08 -12.34
C ALA A 236 0.23 -14.48 -13.42
N ASP A 237 1.36 -13.78 -13.53
CA ASP A 237 2.44 -14.11 -14.45
C ASP A 237 3.09 -15.47 -14.13
N GLY A 238 3.31 -15.76 -12.85
CA GLY A 238 3.80 -17.07 -12.39
C GLY A 238 2.83 -18.21 -12.73
N THR A 239 1.54 -18.02 -12.49
CA THR A 239 0.48 -18.98 -12.85
C THR A 239 0.46 -19.21 -14.36
N ARG A 240 0.48 -18.14 -15.16
CA ARG A 240 0.55 -18.23 -16.63
C ARG A 240 1.78 -19.01 -17.10
N ALA A 241 2.95 -18.71 -16.56
CA ALA A 241 4.20 -19.41 -16.91
C ALA A 241 4.11 -20.91 -16.57
N SER A 242 3.55 -21.25 -15.41
CA SER A 242 3.31 -22.63 -14.98
C SER A 242 2.36 -23.38 -15.93
N ILE A 243 1.22 -22.77 -16.29
CA ILE A 243 0.26 -23.33 -17.24
C ILE A 243 0.92 -23.59 -18.59
N ASN A 244 1.69 -22.62 -19.10
CA ASN A 244 2.39 -22.77 -20.38
C ASN A 244 3.45 -23.88 -20.33
N ALA A 245 4.20 -23.99 -19.24
CA ALA A 245 5.17 -25.06 -19.04
C ALA A 245 4.49 -26.44 -19.00
N ALA A 246 3.38 -26.56 -18.26
CA ALA A 246 2.59 -27.80 -18.17
C ALA A 246 2.00 -28.21 -19.54
N TRP A 247 1.50 -27.25 -20.32
CA TRP A 247 1.01 -27.52 -21.68
C TRP A 247 2.15 -27.98 -22.61
N THR A 248 3.27 -27.26 -22.60
CA THR A 248 4.44 -27.53 -23.45
C THR A 248 5.05 -28.90 -23.14
N ALA A 249 5.05 -29.31 -21.88
CA ALA A 249 5.58 -30.62 -21.48
C ALA A 249 4.62 -31.78 -21.78
N ASN A 250 3.33 -31.61 -21.49
CA ASN A 250 2.40 -32.75 -21.39
C ASN A 250 1.42 -32.90 -22.56
N VAL A 251 1.08 -31.81 -23.26
CA VAL A 251 0.04 -31.83 -24.30
C VAL A 251 0.61 -31.50 -25.67
N LEU A 252 1.41 -30.42 -25.76
CA LEU A 252 1.90 -29.88 -27.03
C LEU A 252 2.64 -30.91 -27.91
N PRO A 253 3.56 -31.75 -27.39
CA PRO A 253 4.34 -32.65 -28.24
C PRO A 253 3.45 -33.66 -28.97
N PHE A 254 2.51 -34.28 -28.24
CA PHE A 254 1.57 -35.23 -28.82
C PHE A 254 0.52 -34.55 -29.70
N CYS A 255 0.02 -33.38 -29.28
CA CYS A 255 -0.94 -32.61 -30.07
C CYS A 255 -0.36 -32.29 -31.46
N GLN A 256 0.89 -31.82 -31.54
CA GLN A 256 1.57 -31.56 -32.80
C GLN A 256 1.78 -32.85 -33.61
N GLN A 257 2.24 -33.92 -32.97
CA GLN A 257 2.43 -35.21 -33.63
C GLN A 257 1.13 -35.72 -34.27
N ALA A 258 0.01 -35.66 -33.53
CA ALA A 258 -1.26 -36.22 -33.96
C ALA A 258 -1.97 -35.36 -35.01
N THR A 259 -1.78 -34.04 -35.00
CA THR A 259 -2.55 -33.10 -35.84
C THR A 259 -1.79 -32.54 -37.05
N ALA A 260 -0.46 -32.39 -36.99
CA ALA A 260 0.29 -31.61 -37.99
C ALA A 260 0.33 -32.23 -39.40
N LYS A 261 0.03 -33.52 -39.54
CA LYS A 261 0.07 -34.24 -40.83
C LYS A 261 -1.14 -35.16 -41.03
N SER A 262 -2.24 -34.88 -40.34
CA SER A 262 -3.42 -35.76 -40.33
C SER A 262 -4.68 -35.00 -40.74
N TYR A 263 -5.50 -35.61 -41.59
CA TYR A 263 -6.88 -35.15 -41.81
C TYR A 263 -7.70 -35.44 -40.53
N PRO A 264 -8.60 -34.56 -40.08
CA PRO A 264 -9.11 -33.33 -40.73
C PRO A 264 -8.34 -32.04 -40.42
N PHE A 265 -7.33 -32.07 -39.54
CA PHE A 265 -6.62 -30.86 -39.10
C PHE A 265 -5.76 -30.24 -40.20
N THR A 266 -5.18 -31.09 -41.06
CA THR A 266 -4.51 -30.68 -42.29
C THR A 266 -5.31 -31.20 -43.48
N ARG A 267 -6.02 -30.30 -44.18
CA ARG A 267 -6.94 -30.69 -45.27
C ARG A 267 -6.26 -31.47 -46.41
N SER A 268 -4.98 -31.23 -46.66
CA SER A 268 -4.18 -31.89 -47.69
C SER A 268 -3.46 -33.14 -47.21
N ALA A 269 -3.64 -33.55 -45.95
CA ALA A 269 -3.00 -34.76 -45.44
C ALA A 269 -3.57 -36.00 -46.11
N ALA A 270 -2.69 -36.92 -46.50
CA ALA A 270 -3.08 -38.19 -47.13
C ALA A 270 -3.52 -39.26 -46.11
N ALA A 271 -3.11 -39.11 -44.85
CA ALA A 271 -3.48 -39.99 -43.76
C ALA A 271 -4.52 -39.32 -42.86
N ASP A 272 -5.52 -40.09 -42.45
CA ASP A 272 -6.46 -39.71 -41.41
C ASP A 272 -5.81 -39.81 -40.03
N MET A 273 -6.28 -38.99 -39.09
CA MET A 273 -5.95 -39.18 -37.67
C MET A 273 -6.46 -40.55 -37.20
N GLY A 274 -5.57 -41.35 -36.61
CA GLY A 274 -5.95 -42.63 -36.02
C GLY A 274 -6.92 -42.45 -34.86
N MET A 275 -7.93 -43.33 -34.75
CA MET A 275 -8.93 -43.24 -33.67
C MET A 275 -8.31 -43.35 -32.27
N ALA A 276 -7.24 -44.13 -32.12
CA ALA A 276 -6.52 -44.21 -30.84
C ALA A 276 -5.88 -42.86 -30.46
N ASP A 277 -5.30 -42.15 -31.42
CA ASP A 277 -4.71 -40.83 -31.19
C ASP A 277 -5.79 -39.77 -30.93
N PHE A 278 -6.91 -39.86 -31.65
CA PHE A 278 -8.08 -39.00 -31.43
C PHE A 278 -8.62 -39.16 -30.00
N THR A 279 -8.85 -40.39 -29.55
CA THR A 279 -9.29 -40.68 -28.18
C THR A 279 -8.26 -40.25 -27.14
N LYS A 280 -6.96 -40.45 -27.39
CA LYS A 280 -5.91 -40.01 -26.47
C LYS A 280 -5.84 -38.49 -26.34
N LEU A 281 -6.09 -37.74 -27.41
CA LEU A 281 -6.03 -36.28 -27.40
C LEU A 281 -7.32 -35.64 -26.84
N PHE A 282 -8.49 -36.05 -27.35
CA PHE A 282 -9.79 -35.41 -27.13
C PHE A 282 -10.73 -36.18 -26.21
N GLY A 283 -10.48 -37.46 -25.94
CA GLY A 283 -11.39 -38.29 -25.15
C GLY A 283 -11.51 -37.87 -23.68
N PRO A 284 -12.49 -38.40 -22.95
CA PRO A 284 -12.61 -38.22 -21.49
C PRO A 284 -11.35 -38.74 -20.78
N GLY A 285 -10.74 -37.90 -19.94
CA GLY A 285 -9.43 -38.20 -19.33
C GLY A 285 -8.25 -38.20 -20.33
N GLY A 286 -8.48 -37.81 -21.59
CA GLY A 286 -7.43 -37.59 -22.57
C GLY A 286 -6.53 -36.40 -22.20
N LEU A 287 -5.51 -36.13 -23.03
CA LEU A 287 -4.49 -35.13 -22.70
C LEU A 287 -5.07 -33.73 -22.47
N ILE A 288 -6.00 -33.27 -23.33
CA ILE A 288 -6.58 -31.93 -23.19
C ILE A 288 -7.55 -31.88 -22.00
N ASP A 289 -8.40 -32.89 -21.83
CA ASP A 289 -9.37 -32.96 -20.73
C ASP A 289 -8.68 -33.03 -19.36
N SER A 290 -7.64 -33.86 -19.25
CA SER A 290 -6.79 -33.96 -18.05
C SER A 290 -6.05 -32.65 -17.77
N PHE A 291 -5.52 -31.99 -18.81
CA PHE A 291 -4.87 -30.69 -18.65
C PHE A 291 -5.84 -29.63 -18.14
N MET A 292 -7.03 -29.51 -18.74
CA MET A 292 -8.05 -28.55 -18.32
C MET A 292 -8.51 -28.82 -16.88
N THR A 293 -8.78 -30.08 -16.54
CA THR A 293 -9.22 -30.47 -15.20
C THR A 293 -8.15 -30.21 -14.14
N GLY A 294 -6.89 -30.51 -14.43
CA GLY A 294 -5.79 -30.39 -13.48
C GLY A 294 -5.19 -28.98 -13.34
N ASN A 295 -5.26 -28.14 -14.39
CA ASN A 295 -4.56 -26.85 -14.41
C ASN A 295 -5.48 -25.65 -14.55
N LEU A 296 -6.68 -25.81 -15.13
CA LEU A 296 -7.54 -24.68 -15.52
C LEU A 296 -8.88 -24.64 -14.80
N LYS A 297 -9.34 -25.74 -14.19
CA LYS A 297 -10.69 -25.87 -13.58
C LYS A 297 -11.08 -24.69 -12.70
N ASP A 298 -10.17 -24.23 -11.85
CA ASP A 298 -10.43 -23.12 -10.91
C ASP A 298 -10.21 -21.74 -11.53
N LEU A 299 -9.63 -21.69 -12.74
CA LEU A 299 -9.24 -20.48 -13.47
C LEU A 299 -10.19 -20.13 -14.62
N ILE A 300 -11.09 -21.03 -15.01
CA ILE A 300 -12.07 -20.82 -16.08
C ILE A 300 -13.50 -20.91 -15.54
N ASP A 301 -14.39 -20.10 -16.10
CA ASP A 301 -15.84 -20.21 -15.93
C ASP A 301 -16.43 -20.80 -17.20
N THR A 302 -16.81 -22.07 -17.12
CA THR A 302 -17.41 -22.85 -18.22
C THR A 302 -18.94 -22.78 -18.25
N THR A 303 -19.57 -22.08 -17.29
CA THR A 303 -21.03 -21.94 -17.23
C THR A 303 -21.57 -20.98 -18.29
N LYS A 304 -20.70 -20.12 -18.82
CA LYS A 304 -20.99 -19.14 -19.88
C LYS A 304 -20.51 -19.67 -21.24
N LYS A 305 -21.16 -19.25 -22.32
CA LYS A 305 -20.68 -19.47 -23.69
C LYS A 305 -20.62 -18.11 -24.41
N PRO A 306 -19.44 -17.64 -24.87
CA PRO A 306 -18.13 -18.30 -24.77
C PRO A 306 -17.62 -18.41 -23.33
N TRP A 307 -16.72 -19.37 -23.09
CA TRP A 307 -16.01 -19.51 -21.81
C TRP A 307 -15.23 -18.25 -21.47
N VAL A 308 -15.08 -17.95 -20.18
CA VAL A 308 -14.31 -16.78 -19.71
C VAL A 308 -13.26 -17.17 -18.68
N TRP A 309 -12.12 -16.46 -18.70
CA TRP A 309 -11.13 -16.54 -17.62
C TRP A 309 -11.72 -15.94 -16.34
N LYS A 310 -11.52 -16.61 -15.21
CA LYS A 310 -11.76 -16.03 -13.90
C LYS A 310 -10.57 -15.12 -13.55
N GLN A 311 -10.86 -14.04 -12.83
CA GLN A 311 -9.79 -13.25 -12.23
C GLN A 311 -9.18 -14.00 -11.05
N VAL A 312 -7.86 -13.94 -10.93
CA VAL A 312 -7.12 -14.47 -9.79
C VAL A 312 -6.69 -13.27 -8.96
N ASN A 313 -7.24 -13.11 -7.76
CA ASN A 313 -6.94 -11.99 -6.86
C ASN A 313 -7.13 -10.60 -7.52
N ASN A 314 -8.24 -10.43 -8.25
CA ASN A 314 -8.55 -9.24 -9.06
C ASN A 314 -7.53 -8.90 -10.16
N ALA A 315 -6.59 -9.79 -10.46
CA ALA A 315 -5.70 -9.69 -11.60
C ALA A 315 -6.19 -10.60 -12.74
N ASP A 316 -5.97 -10.12 -13.96
CA ASP A 316 -6.14 -10.92 -15.17
C ASP A 316 -4.92 -11.85 -15.32
N LEU A 317 -5.14 -13.13 -15.63
CA LEU A 317 -4.08 -14.08 -15.98
C LEU A 317 -3.33 -13.66 -17.25
N GLY A 318 -3.93 -12.75 -18.03
CA GLY A 318 -3.58 -12.19 -19.32
C GLY A 318 -3.39 -13.22 -20.42
N ILE A 319 -3.82 -14.46 -20.21
CA ILE A 319 -3.85 -15.49 -21.26
C ILE A 319 -4.87 -15.05 -22.31
N PRO A 320 -4.49 -14.99 -23.60
CA PRO A 320 -5.40 -14.56 -24.65
C PRO A 320 -6.72 -15.35 -24.68
N VAL A 321 -7.84 -14.66 -24.92
CA VAL A 321 -9.18 -15.27 -24.93
C VAL A 321 -9.36 -16.29 -26.05
N ASP A 322 -8.61 -16.16 -27.15
CA ASP A 322 -8.62 -17.13 -28.25
C ASP A 322 -8.07 -18.50 -27.84
N VAL A 323 -7.11 -18.56 -26.89
CA VAL A 323 -6.65 -19.83 -26.31
C VAL A 323 -7.82 -20.55 -25.64
N LEU A 324 -8.63 -19.81 -24.88
CA LEU A 324 -9.80 -20.37 -24.21
C LEU A 324 -10.85 -20.85 -25.21
N ALA A 325 -11.04 -20.12 -26.31
CA ALA A 325 -11.93 -20.57 -27.40
C ALA A 325 -11.46 -21.89 -28.03
N LYS A 326 -10.14 -22.13 -28.17
CA LYS A 326 -9.61 -23.41 -28.65
C LYS A 326 -9.85 -24.56 -27.66
N LEU A 327 -9.72 -24.29 -26.36
CA LEU A 327 -10.01 -25.27 -25.31
C LEU A 327 -11.50 -25.61 -25.23
N GLN A 328 -12.37 -24.59 -25.37
CA GLN A 328 -13.81 -24.80 -25.46
C GLN A 328 -14.15 -25.69 -26.67
N ALA A 329 -13.58 -25.42 -27.85
CA ALA A 329 -13.78 -26.26 -29.04
C ALA A 329 -13.30 -27.71 -28.83
N ALA A 330 -12.18 -27.92 -28.13
CA ALA A 330 -11.73 -29.26 -27.79
C ALA A 330 -12.70 -29.98 -26.84
N SER A 331 -13.29 -29.27 -25.88
CA SER A 331 -14.34 -29.82 -25.02
C SER A 331 -15.60 -30.17 -25.81
N GLU A 332 -16.00 -29.34 -26.77
CA GLU A 332 -17.15 -29.61 -27.63
C GLU A 332 -16.92 -30.85 -28.52
N ILE A 333 -15.69 -31.04 -29.02
CA ILE A 333 -15.29 -32.27 -29.72
C ILE A 333 -15.43 -33.48 -28.79
N LYS A 334 -14.95 -33.38 -27.55
CA LYS A 334 -15.11 -34.46 -26.56
C LYS A 334 -16.59 -34.79 -26.37
N ASP A 335 -17.41 -33.78 -26.08
CA ASP A 335 -18.82 -33.96 -25.77
C ASP A 335 -19.61 -34.53 -26.96
N ALA A 336 -19.26 -34.13 -28.19
CA ALA A 336 -19.91 -34.62 -29.40
C ALA A 336 -19.55 -36.08 -29.73
N PHE A 337 -18.29 -36.47 -29.60
CA PHE A 337 -17.81 -37.79 -30.03
C PHE A 337 -17.83 -38.84 -28.92
N PHE A 338 -17.84 -38.45 -27.65
CA PHE A 338 -17.74 -39.37 -26.51
C PHE A 338 -18.97 -39.36 -25.59
N ALA A 339 -20.10 -38.83 -26.05
CA ALA A 339 -21.35 -38.76 -25.28
C ALA A 339 -21.84 -40.13 -24.75
N ASN A 340 -21.53 -41.22 -25.46
CA ASN A 340 -22.05 -42.56 -25.18
C ASN A 340 -21.00 -43.54 -24.60
N GLY A 341 -19.81 -43.05 -24.22
CA GLY A 341 -18.77 -43.88 -23.59
C GLY A 341 -17.35 -43.53 -24.02
N ALA A 342 -16.40 -44.42 -23.70
CA ALA A 342 -14.97 -44.19 -23.93
C ALA A 342 -14.54 -44.32 -25.40
N ALA A 343 -15.36 -44.94 -26.25
CA ALA A 343 -15.11 -45.05 -27.68
C ALA A 343 -15.80 -43.91 -28.44
N PRO A 344 -15.15 -43.32 -29.46
CA PRO A 344 -15.76 -42.26 -30.24
C PRO A 344 -16.94 -42.82 -31.05
N ALA A 345 -18.12 -42.27 -30.85
CA ALA A 345 -19.35 -42.66 -31.54
C ALA A 345 -20.25 -41.44 -31.76
N VAL A 346 -20.73 -41.25 -32.98
CA VAL A 346 -21.69 -40.19 -33.34
C VAL A 346 -22.90 -40.84 -33.99
N ASN A 347 -24.08 -40.53 -33.48
CA ASN A 347 -25.35 -40.96 -34.06
C ASN A 347 -25.99 -39.78 -34.79
N PHE A 348 -26.37 -39.98 -36.04
CA PHE A 348 -27.13 -39.01 -36.83
C PHE A 348 -28.57 -39.51 -36.97
N GLN A 349 -29.53 -38.60 -36.86
CA GLN A 349 -30.93 -38.85 -37.20
C GLN A 349 -31.18 -38.49 -38.66
#